data_AF-A0A917FL13-F1
#
_entry.id   AF-A0A917FL13-F1
#
_cell.length_a   1.000
_cell.length_b   1.000
_cell.length_c   1.000
_cell.angle_alpha   90.00
_cell.angle_beta   90.00
_cell.angle_gamma   90.00
#
_symmetry.space_group_name_H-M   'P 1'
#
loop_
_entity.id
_entity.type
_entity.pdbx_description
1 polymer ?
#
loop_
_entity_poly.entity_id
_entity_poly.type
_entity_poly.pdbx_seq_one_letter_code
_entity_poly.pdbx_strand_id
1 'polypeptide(L)' 'MGLENDSFSFFPFGALFCLTLFCFVAVRIYAIRHRCTDRDQKERNIDLILKSRMAKGELDEKEYHRLNDLLTK' A
#
# COMPACT_ATOMS: atom_id res chain seq x y z
N MET A 1 -43.49 -26.32 30.92
CA MET A 1 -42.66 -27.18 30.06
C MET A 1 -42.80 -26.61 28.66
N GLY A 2 -41.79 -26.25 27.88
CA GLY A 2 -40.34 -26.24 27.98
C GLY A 2 -39.88 -25.26 26.90
N LEU A 3 -38.70 -24.71 27.09
CA LEU A 3 -38.15 -23.56 26.36
C LEU A 3 -37.61 -24.01 24.99
N GLU A 4 -38.48 -24.20 23.99
CA GLU A 4 -38.07 -24.65 22.65
C GLU A 4 -37.77 -23.45 21.72
N ASN A 5 -36.77 -22.64 22.09
CA ASN A 5 -36.14 -21.65 21.20
C ASN A 5 -34.63 -21.93 21.10
N ASP A 6 -34.25 -23.21 21.04
CA ASP A 6 -32.85 -23.66 20.96
C ASP A 6 -32.31 -23.62 19.52
N SER A 7 -32.60 -22.54 18.79
CA SER A 7 -31.69 -22.09 17.73
C SER A 7 -30.54 -21.33 18.39
N PHE A 8 -29.74 -22.07 19.18
CA PHE A 8 -28.54 -21.56 19.81
C PHE A 8 -27.69 -20.89 18.74
N SER A 9 -27.51 -19.59 18.97
CA SER A 9 -27.06 -18.63 17.99
C SER A 9 -25.60 -18.88 17.63
N PHE A 10 -25.36 -19.72 16.62
CA PHE A 10 -24.07 -19.84 15.94
C PHE A 10 -23.77 -18.59 15.08
N PHE A 11 -24.79 -17.77 14.86
CA PHE A 11 -24.79 -16.57 14.04
C PHE A 11 -23.87 -15.44 14.52
N PRO A 12 -23.86 -15.01 15.81
CA PRO A 12 -22.95 -13.95 16.26
C PRO A 12 -21.47 -14.35 16.18
N PHE A 13 -21.13 -15.59 16.51
CA PHE A 13 -19.75 -16.07 16.44
C PHE A 13 -19.26 -16.18 15.00
N GLY A 14 -20.11 -16.67 14.08
CA GLY A 14 -19.81 -16.69 12.65
C GLY A 14 -19.61 -15.29 12.07
N ALA A 15 -20.50 -14.35 12.37
CA ALA A 15 -20.38 -12.98 11.90
C ALA A 15 -19.12 -12.28 12.43
N LEU A 16 -18.80 -12.45 13.72
CA LEU A 16 -17.57 -11.94 14.31
C LEU A 16 -16.32 -12.56 13.67
N PHE A 17 -16.35 -13.87 13.39
CA PHE A 17 -15.27 -14.55 12.70
C PHE A 17 -15.07 -14.02 11.27
N CYS A 18 -16.15 -13.84 10.50
CA CYS A 18 -16.06 -13.24 9.17
C CYS A 18 -15.56 -11.79 9.22
N LEU A 19 -16.03 -10.99 10.18
CA LEU A 19 -15.60 -9.60 10.35
C LEU A 19 -14.10 -9.53 10.70
N THR A 20 -13.61 -10.38 11.60
CA THR A 20 -12.19 -10.42 11.96
C THR A 20 -11.29 -10.81 10.79
N LEU A 21 -11.68 -11.82 9.99
CA LEU A 21 -10.98 -12.17 8.76
C LEU A 21 -10.97 -11.03 7.75
N PHE A 22 -12.13 -10.38 7.56
CA PHE A 22 -12.25 -9.24 6.67
C PHE A 22 -11.33 -8.08 7.10
N CYS A 23 -11.35 -7.72 8.39
CA CYS A 23 -10.47 -6.71 8.96
C CYS A 23 -8.99 -7.07 8.78
N PHE A 24 -8.62 -8.33 9.00
CA PHE A 24 -7.24 -8.79 8.81
C PHE A 24 -6.79 -8.63 7.36
N VAL A 25 -7.62 -9.06 6.39
CA VAL A 25 -7.32 -8.91 4.96
C VAL A 25 -7.24 -7.43 4.58
N ALA A 26 -8.18 -6.60 5.04
CA ALA A 26 -8.19 -5.16 4.78
C ALA A 26 -6.91 -4.48 5.29
N VAL A 27 -6.45 -4.80 6.49
CA VAL A 27 -5.19 -4.27 7.05
C VAL A 27 -3.98 -4.73 6.24
N ARG A 28 -3.94 -6.00 5.81
CA ARG A 28 -2.85 -6.51 4.96
C ARG A 28 -2.82 -5.81 3.61
N ILE A 29 -3.96 -5.65 2.96
CA ILE A 29 -4.08 -4.92 1.69
C ILE A 29 -3.66 -3.46 1.88
N TYR A 30 -4.11 -2.81 2.95
CA TYR A 30 -3.73 -1.44 3.25
C TYR A 30 -2.22 -1.30 3.46
N ALA A 31 -1.61 -2.18 4.26
CA ALA A 31 -0.17 -2.17 4.50
C ALA A 31 0.64 -2.42 3.21
N ILE A 32 0.18 -3.33 2.35
CA ILE A 32 0.81 -3.59 1.04
C ILE A 32 0.67 -2.37 0.13
N ARG A 33 -0.55 -1.82 0.00
CA ARG A 33 -0.80 -0.61 -0.81
C ARG A 33 -0.01 0.59 -0.30
N HIS A 34 0.10 0.77 1.01
CA HIS A 34 0.88 1.85 1.60
C HIS A 34 2.36 1.69 1.29
N ARG A 35 2.92 0.47 1.40
CA ARG A 35 4.34 0.22 1.04
C ARG A 35 4.61 0.41 -0.45
N CYS A 36 3.70 -0.04 -1.33
CA CYS A 36 3.82 0.22 -2.77
C CYS A 36 3.71 1.72 -3.09
N THR A 37 2.70 2.39 -2.53
CA THR A 37 2.49 3.83 -2.75
C THR A 37 3.66 4.67 -2.25
N ASP A 38 4.23 4.33 -1.08
CA ASP A 38 5.39 5.02 -0.52
C ASP A 38 6.61 4.89 -1.45
N ARG A 39 6.84 3.70 -2.01
CA ARG A 39 7.92 3.46 -2.98
C ARG A 39 7.70 4.22 -4.28
N ASP A 40 6.50 4.14 -4.84
CA ASP A 40 6.14 4.84 -6.09
C ASP A 40 6.19 6.37 -5.89
N GLN A 41 5.82 6.87 -4.71
CA GLN A 41 5.87 8.28 -4.37
C GLN A 41 7.32 8.76 -4.17
N LYS A 42 8.17 7.94 -3.55
CA LYS A 42 9.60 8.21 -3.43
C LYS A 42 10.28 8.28 -4.81
N GLU A 43 9.98 7.34 -5.71
CA GLU A 43 10.48 7.36 -7.09
C GLU A 43 10.02 8.61 -7.85
N ARG A 44 8.73 8.97 -7.78
CA ARG A 44 8.22 10.19 -8.41
C ARG A 44 8.90 11.46 -7.87
N ASN A 45 9.12 11.55 -6.56
CA ASN A 45 9.80 12.70 -5.98
C ASN A 45 11.25 12.82 -6.46
N ILE A 46 11.96 11.71 -6.59
CA ILE A 46 13.33 11.68 -7.10
C ILE A 46 13.38 12.12 -8.57
N ASP A 47 12.48 11.60 -9.42
CA ASP A 47 12.40 12.00 -10.82
C ASP A 47 12.09 13.49 -10.98
N LEU A 48 11.16 14.04 -10.18
CA LEU A 48 10.84 15.46 -10.19
C LEU A 48 12.05 16.34 -9.80
N ILE A 49 12.83 15.93 -8.79
CA ILE A 49 14.04 16.65 -8.38
C ILE A 49 15.10 16.62 -9.49
N LEU A 50 15.33 15.45 -10.08
CA LEU A 50 16.27 15.27 -11.19
C LEU A 50 15.89 16.12 -12.40
N LYS A 51 14.62 16.08 -12.79
CA LYS A 51 14.07 16.87 -13.90
C LYS A 51 14.16 18.37 -13.62
N SER A 52 13.93 18.80 -12.39
CA SER A 52 14.13 20.20 -12.00
C SER A 52 15.59 20.65 -12.11
N ARG A 53 16.57 19.79 -11.79
CA ARG A 53 18.00 20.12 -11.92
C ARG A 53 18.45 20.14 -13.38
N MET A 54 17.93 19.22 -14.20
CA MET A 54 18.13 19.23 -15.65
C MET A 54 17.60 20.52 -16.28
N ALA A 55 16.39 20.96 -15.89
CA ALA A 55 15.81 22.22 -16.37
C ALA A 55 16.62 23.47 -15.97
N LYS A 56 17.37 23.40 -14.86
CA LYS A 56 18.30 24.47 -14.44
C LYS A 56 19.65 24.43 -15.17
N GLY A 57 19.90 23.40 -15.98
CA GLY A 57 21.20 23.19 -16.64
C GLY A 57 22.31 22.76 -15.67
N GLU A 58 21.96 22.39 -14.43
CA GLU A 58 22.92 21.87 -13.44
C GLU A 58 23.31 20.41 -13.72
N LEU A 59 22.58 19.74 -14.63
CA LEU A 59 22.68 18.31 -14.86
C LEU A 59 22.49 18.01 -16.34
N ASP A 60 23.46 17.31 -16.94
CA ASP A 60 23.42 16.90 -18.34
C ASP A 60 22.52 15.66 -18.55
N GLU A 61 22.00 15.47 -19.76
CA GLU A 61 21.08 14.37 -20.06
C GLU A 61 21.73 12.98 -19.86
N LYS A 62 23.03 12.88 -20.09
CA LYS A 62 23.80 11.66 -19.82
C LYS A 62 23.93 11.38 -18.32
N GLU A 63 24.09 12.42 -17.52
CA GLU A 63 24.17 12.31 -16.06
C GLU A 63 22.81 11.98 -15.46
N TYR A 64 21.72 12.52 -16.03
CA TYR A 64 20.34 12.18 -15.66
C TYR A 64 20.09 10.68 -15.81
N HIS A 65 20.39 10.13 -16.98
CA HIS A 65 20.21 8.69 -17.23
C HIS A 65 21.04 7.83 -16.27
N ARG A 66 22.28 8.24 -15.98
CA ARG A 66 23.15 7.51 -15.05
C ARG A 66 22.65 7.56 -13.61
N LEU A 67 22.15 8.72 -13.17
CA LEU A 67 21.62 8.87 -11.81
C LEU A 67 20.28 8.15 -11.65
N ASN A 68 19.43 8.19 -12.67
CA ASN A 68 18.16 7.49 -12.67
C ASN A 68 18.36 5.97 -12.59
N ASP A 69 19.32 5.41 -13.34
CA ASP A 69 19.64 3.97 -13.29
C ASP A 69 20.18 3.54 -11.91
N LEU A 70 20.98 4.40 -11.26
CA LEU A 70 21.47 4.16 -9.90
C LEU A 70 20.39 4.25 -8.82
N LEU A 71 19.34 5.05 -9.04
CA LEU A 71 18.27 5.29 -8.07
C LEU A 71 17.09 4.32 -8.21
N THR A 72 16.94 3.70 -9.37
CA THR A 72 15.87 2.73 -9.69
C THR A 72 16.28 1.28 -9.42
N LYS A 73 17.55 1.03 -9.05
CA LYS A 73 18.15 -0.30 -8.82
C LYS A 73 18.43 -0.55 -7.35
#